data_AF-A0A3N5SXM3-F1
#
_entry.id   AF-A0A3N5SXM3-F1
#
_cell.length_a   1.000
_cell.length_b   1.000
_cell.length_c   1.000
_cell.angle_alpha   90.00
_cell.angle_beta   90.00
_cell.angle_gamma   90.00
#
_symmetry.space_group_name_H-M   'P 1'
#
loop_
_entity.id
_entity.type
_entity.pdbx_description
1 polymer ?
#
loop_
_entity_poly.entity_id
_entity_poly.type
_entity_poly.pdbx_seq_one_letter_code
_entity_poly.pdbx_strand_id
1 'polypeptide(L)' 'MIDNKLPRSFTTFVPEYETSYEISLVIPTRNEAGNIEPLLMRLHQALKGIATEVIFVDDSTDDTPDVIRKLQD' A
#
# COMPACT_ATOMS: atom_id res chain seq x y z
N MET A 1 -38.74 -7.04 -12.73
CA MET A 1 -38.88 -7.86 -11.51
C MET A 1 -37.72 -8.84 -11.50
N ILE A 2 -37.03 -8.94 -10.37
CA ILE A 2 -35.57 -8.86 -10.30
C ILE A 2 -34.88 -10.15 -9.89
N ASP A 3 -35.46 -11.33 -9.78
CA ASP A 3 -34.90 -12.21 -8.75
C ASP A 3 -33.80 -13.14 -9.30
N ASN A 4 -32.58 -12.60 -9.37
CA ASN A 4 -31.32 -13.26 -9.67
C ASN A 4 -31.14 -14.47 -8.75
N LYS A 5 -31.51 -15.65 -9.26
CA LYS A 5 -31.30 -16.94 -8.62
C LYS A 5 -29.83 -17.33 -8.70
N LEU A 6 -29.06 -16.99 -7.67
CA LEU A 6 -27.95 -17.82 -7.25
C LEU A 6 -28.07 -18.12 -5.74
N PRO A 7 -27.99 -19.40 -5.33
CA PRO A 7 -28.23 -19.83 -3.96
C PRO A 7 -27.16 -19.32 -3.00
N ARG A 8 -27.60 -18.96 -1.79
CA ARG A 8 -26.76 -18.63 -0.62
C ARG A 8 -25.81 -19.78 -0.34
N SER A 9 -24.57 -19.65 -0.78
CA SER A 9 -23.59 -20.74 -0.75
C SER A 9 -22.47 -20.40 0.25
N PHE A 10 -22.47 -21.20 1.32
CA PHE A 10 -21.33 -21.59 2.17
C PHE A 10 -20.66 -20.53 3.04
N THR A 11 -21.04 -20.55 4.33
CA THR A 11 -20.19 -20.14 5.46
C THR A 11 -18.76 -20.64 5.28
N THR A 12 -17.79 -19.72 5.25
CA THR A 12 -16.46 -19.93 5.81
C THR A 12 -16.24 -18.81 6.81
N PHE A 13 -15.96 -19.19 8.05
CA PHE A 13 -15.42 -18.29 9.07
C PHE A 13 -14.13 -17.70 8.52
N VAL A 14 -14.13 -16.43 8.16
CA VAL A 14 -12.90 -15.67 7.89
C VAL A 14 -12.53 -15.04 9.23
N PRO A 15 -11.44 -15.46 9.90
CA PRO A 15 -11.00 -14.74 11.10
C PRO A 15 -10.62 -13.32 10.66
N GLU A 16 -11.25 -12.32 11.30
CA GLU A 16 -11.03 -10.91 11.06
C GLU A 16 -9.54 -10.56 11.23
N TYR A 17 -8.87 -10.26 10.11
CA TYR A 17 -7.93 -9.15 9.93
C TYR A 17 -7.66 -9.07 8.42
N GLU A 18 -8.69 -8.75 7.65
CA GLU A 18 -8.46 -8.18 6.34
C GLU A 18 -7.86 -6.81 6.62
N THR A 19 -6.54 -6.64 6.41
CA THR A 19 -5.94 -5.31 6.39
C THR A 19 -6.51 -4.59 5.17
N SER A 20 -7.71 -4.05 5.32
CA SER A 20 -8.32 -3.19 4.32
C SER A 20 -7.57 -1.86 4.37
N TYR A 21 -6.67 -1.65 3.43
CA TYR A 21 -6.12 -0.33 3.21
C TYR A 21 -7.25 0.58 2.69
N GLU A 22 -7.42 1.73 3.34
CA GLU A 22 -8.33 2.79 2.92
C GLU A 22 -7.74 3.57 1.74
N ILE A 23 -6.40 3.68 1.69
CA ILE A 23 -5.66 4.41 0.67
C ILE A 23 -4.46 3.58 0.19
N SER A 24 -4.31 3.49 -1.13
CA SER A 24 -3.10 2.99 -1.79
C SER A 24 -2.37 4.14 -2.47
N LEU A 25 -1.15 4.41 -2.05
CA LEU A 25 -0.28 5.42 -2.66
C LEU A 25 0.70 4.76 -3.62
N VAL A 26 0.50 4.92 -4.92
CA VAL A 26 1.42 4.44 -5.95
C VAL A 26 2.37 5.57 -6.34
N ILE A 27 3.66 5.39 -6.09
CA ILE A 27 4.68 6.44 -6.21
C ILE A 27 5.72 6.01 -7.24
N PRO A 28 5.69 6.55 -8.47
CA PRO A 28 6.75 6.30 -9.44
C PRO A 28 8.03 7.01 -9.03
N THR A 29 9.18 6.34 -9.17
CA THR A 29 10.49 6.89 -8.81
C THR A 29 11.52 6.73 -9.91
N ARG A 30 12.38 7.74 -10.08
CA ARG A 30 13.56 7.73 -10.96
C ARG A 30 14.65 8.60 -10.35
N ASN A 31 15.65 7.97 -9.76
CA ASN A 31 16.79 8.58 -9.09
C ASN A 31 16.42 9.54 -7.95
N GLU A 32 15.64 9.03 -6.99
CA GLU A 32 15.02 9.78 -5.90
C GLU A 32 15.48 9.29 -4.51
N ALA A 33 16.64 8.65 -4.41
CA ALA A 33 17.15 8.02 -3.19
C ALA A 33 17.10 8.95 -1.96
N GLY A 34 17.50 10.21 -2.12
CA GLY A 34 17.48 11.21 -1.06
C GLY A 34 16.09 11.67 -0.60
N ASN A 35 15.04 11.34 -1.35
CA ASN A 35 13.66 11.77 -1.09
C ASN A 35 12.77 10.67 -0.50
N ILE A 36 13.17 9.40 -0.56
CA ILE A 36 12.36 8.26 -0.07
C ILE A 36 12.04 8.39 1.43
N GLU A 37 13.06 8.55 2.27
CA GLU A 37 12.87 8.64 3.73
C GLU A 37 12.10 9.92 4.15
N PRO A 38 12.45 11.13 3.67
CA PRO A 38 11.66 12.33 3.96
C PRO A 38 10.19 12.22 3.55
N LEU A 39 9.91 11.56 2.41
CA LEU A 39 8.55 11.33 1.94
C LEU A 39 7.79 10.41 2.90
N LEU A 40 8.36 9.26 3.26
CA LEU A 40 7.72 8.31 4.19
C LEU A 40 7.46 8.95 5.56
N MET A 41 8.39 9.74 6.09
CA MET A 41 8.20 10.48 7.34
C MET A 41 7.01 11.45 7.26
N ARG A 42 6.88 12.20 6.16
CA ARG A 42 5.77 13.13 5.95
C ARG A 42 4.44 12.41 5.76
N LEU A 43 4.43 11.30 5.02
CA LEU A 43 3.23 10.47 4.83
C LEU A 43 2.74 9.88 6.15
N HIS A 44 3.64 9.36 6.98
CA HIS A 44 3.31 8.83 8.30
C HIS A 44 2.58 9.87 9.18
N GLN A 45 3.04 11.12 9.15
CA GLN A 45 2.42 12.21 9.89
C GLN A 45 1.06 12.62 9.29
N ALA A 46 1.00 12.75 7.96
CA ALA A 46 -0.20 13.22 7.27
C ALA A 46 -1.36 12.22 7.28
N LEU A 47 -1.06 10.92 7.29
CA LEU A 47 -2.04 9.83 7.20
C LEU A 47 -2.23 9.08 8.52
N LYS A 48 -1.86 9.71 9.65
CA LYS A 48 -2.00 9.12 10.98
C LYS A 48 -3.45 8.69 11.23
N GLY A 49 -3.65 7.40 11.44
CA GLY A 49 -4.96 6.80 11.72
C GLY A 49 -5.73 6.32 10.49
N ILE A 50 -5.16 6.45 9.28
CA ILE A 50 -5.71 5.91 8.03
C ILE A 50 -4.91 4.67 7.64
N ALA A 51 -5.59 3.54 7.42
CA ALA A 51 -4.91 2.34 6.92
C ALA A 51 -4.38 2.60 5.50
N THR A 52 -3.06 2.74 5.34
CA THR A 52 -2.44 3.13 4.06
C THR A 52 -1.37 2.14 3.64
N GLU A 53 -1.32 1.80 2.36
CA GLU A 53 -0.17 1.16 1.72
C GLU A 53 0.57 2.14 0.81
N VAL A 54 1.90 1.99 0.74
CA VAL A 54 2.76 2.77 -0.15
C VAL A 54 3.47 1.80 -1.09
N ILE A 55 3.27 1.99 -2.39
CA ILE A 55 3.78 1.13 -3.46
C ILE A 55 4.72 1.97 -4.32
N PHE A 56 6.03 1.73 -4.21
CA PHE A 56 7.01 2.36 -5.09
C PHE A 56 7.10 1.59 -6.42
N VAL A 57 7.04 2.33 -7.53
CA VAL A 57 7.29 1.80 -8.88
C VAL A 57 8.57 2.44 -9.39
N ASP A 58 9.67 1.70 -9.27
CA ASP A 58 11.01 2.24 -9.50
C ASP A 58 11.56 1.86 -10.87
N ASP A 59 12.15 2.84 -11.56
CA ASP A 59 12.97 2.67 -12.76
C ASP A 59 14.35 3.32 -12.56
N SER A 60 14.89 3.33 -11.34
CA SER A 60 16.11 4.10 -11.04
C SER A 60 17.40 3.39 -11.47
N THR A 61 18.44 4.18 -11.70
CA THR A 61 19.82 3.70 -11.97
C THR A 61 20.80 4.03 -10.84
N ASP A 62 20.35 4.80 -9.84
CA ASP A 62 21.10 5.08 -8.62
C ASP A 62 20.68 4.11 -7.48
N ASP A 63 20.93 4.50 -6.23
CA ASP A 63 20.67 3.70 -5.03
C ASP A 63 19.22 3.78 -4.52
N THR A 64 18.30 4.43 -5.24
CA THR A 64 16.86 4.51 -4.89
C THR A 64 16.25 3.16 -4.47
N PRO A 65 16.38 2.06 -5.24
CA PRO A 65 15.79 0.78 -4.85
C PRO A 65 16.43 0.18 -3.59
N ASP A 66 17.71 0.46 -3.32
CA ASP A 66 18.38 -0.01 -2.11
C ASP A 66 17.94 0.78 -0.88
N VAL A 67 17.71 2.08 -1.02
CA VAL A 67 17.11 2.90 0.05
C VAL A 67 15.69 2.42 0.36
N ILE A 68 14.86 2.13 -0.66
CA ILE A 68 13.50 1.59 -0.46
C ILE A 68 13.54 0.28 0.32
N ARG A 69 14.40 -0.68 -0.09
CA ARG A 69 14.51 -2.00 0.57
C ARG A 69 14.93 -1.91 2.04
N LYS A 70 15.84 -0.99 2.37
CA LYS A 70 16.32 -0.79 3.76
C LYS A 70 15.23 -0.30 4.72
N LEU A 71 14.13 0.23 4.20
CA LEU A 71 13.04 0.82 4.99
C LEU A 71 11.80 -0.09 5.08
N GLN A 72 11.89 -1.34 4.59
CA GLN A 72 10.77 -2.30 4.58
C GLN A 72 10.65 -3.17 5.85
N ASP A 73 11.56 -3.03 6.81
CA ASP A 73 11.54 -3.73 8.11
C ASP A 73 10.63 -3.05 9.14
#